data_AF-A0A4R1KVF5-F1
#
_entry.id   AF-A0A4R1KVF5-F1
#
_cell.length_a   1.000
_cell.length_b   1.000
_cell.length_c   1.000
_cell.angle_alpha   90.00
_cell.angle_beta   90.00
_cell.angle_gamma   90.00
#
_symmetry.space_group_name_H-M   'P 1'
#
loop_
_entity.id
_entity.type
_entity.pdbx_description
1 polymer ?
#
loop_
_entity_poly.entity_id
_entity_poly.type
_entity_poly.pdbx_seq_one_letter_code
_entity_poly.pdbx_strand_id
1 'polypeptide(L)'
;MIMKRLQLRITFFTILYFVVSISYSQIKVSEIIQESKIANEDANKLYFVDFWATWCGPCVYAKEMLTVLQQQHPKDFYVISLSDENADKVKAYLKKKPSKLAIAVDFEGNTFKSYDIYSRPNGILFNAKGEKLWQGHPADLSSSMISRFLRQNQNRKSLSKFVKEVKAKSAVIKDYQPKDDLEIKYNKNENSEFTISYGKTHLKLDGSLDKILSYISKVNEKQILVKPVLNKNYTVYIRLSDAYNPSASHQILDKLGLEVKESEVLGEALTLKVRNPNFWDTNQINWGDVSSKYLVSDSDISADNVSLKDVSYQLSKALDIPVVISSSNDTYINGIHDWQVHYKYYEFMQSNFEEYGIKVKKEKVKYPQYIIIKKAP
;
A
#
# COMPACT_ATOMS: atom_id res chain seq x y z
N MET A 1 43.87 72.88 34.63
CA MET A 1 44.01 71.41 34.47
C MET A 1 43.08 70.97 33.34
N ILE A 2 43.65 70.42 32.28
CA ILE A 2 43.00 70.18 30.97
C ILE A 2 42.10 68.94 31.05
N MET A 3 40.79 69.07 30.81
CA MET A 3 39.88 67.93 30.62
C MET A 3 39.60 67.74 29.12
N LYS A 4 40.26 66.74 28.52
CA LYS A 4 39.97 66.25 27.15
C LYS A 4 38.62 65.54 27.14
N ARG A 5 37.67 66.01 26.33
CA ARG A 5 36.45 65.27 25.97
C ARG A 5 36.80 64.22 24.91
N LEU A 6 36.64 62.94 25.24
CA LEU A 6 36.80 61.82 24.33
C LEU A 6 35.47 61.57 23.62
N GLN A 7 35.37 61.89 22.33
CA GLN A 7 34.20 61.54 21.51
C GLN A 7 34.34 60.07 21.03
N LEU A 8 33.45 59.21 21.52
CA LEU A 8 33.37 57.81 21.11
C LEU A 8 32.52 57.73 19.82
N ARG A 9 33.16 57.49 18.67
CA ARG A 9 32.47 57.16 17.42
C ARG A 9 32.13 55.67 17.43
N ILE A 10 30.85 55.34 17.58
CA ILE A 10 30.34 53.97 17.46
C ILE A 10 30.04 53.72 15.98
N THR A 11 30.92 52.99 15.31
CA THR A 11 30.71 52.54 13.92
C THR A 11 29.81 51.31 13.95
N PHE A 12 28.57 51.45 13.44
CA PHE A 12 27.62 50.34 13.31
C PHE A 12 28.07 49.43 12.16
N PHE A 13 28.69 48.28 12.47
CA PHE A 13 28.94 47.23 11.49
C PHE A 13 27.64 46.46 11.27
N THR A 14 26.93 46.76 10.18
CA THR A 14 25.81 45.95 9.69
C THR A 14 26.35 44.61 9.20
N ILE A 15 26.26 43.58 10.05
CA ILE A 15 26.54 42.20 9.67
C ILE A 15 25.44 41.77 8.68
N LEU A 16 25.79 41.77 7.39
CA LEU A 16 24.95 41.25 6.33
C LEU A 16 24.93 39.71 6.46
N TYR A 17 23.93 39.19 7.17
CA TYR A 17 23.67 37.75 7.21
C TYR A 17 23.31 37.28 5.81
N PHE A 18 24.30 36.74 5.09
CA PHE A 18 24.08 36.00 3.85
C PHE A 18 23.39 34.70 4.22
N VAL A 19 22.06 34.72 4.32
CA VAL A 19 21.26 33.50 4.46
C VAL A 19 21.45 32.73 3.16
N VAL A 20 22.34 31.75 3.19
CA VAL A 20 22.47 30.77 2.11
C VAL A 20 21.14 30.03 2.04
N SER A 21 20.31 30.40 1.08
CA SER A 21 19.06 29.72 0.76
C SER A 21 19.38 28.31 0.27
N ILE A 22 19.51 27.38 1.21
CA ILE A 22 19.62 25.95 0.91
C ILE A 22 18.34 25.58 0.15
N SER A 23 18.47 25.35 -1.16
CA SER A 23 17.35 24.92 -2.00
C SER A 23 16.98 23.49 -1.64
N TYR A 24 16.09 23.32 -0.67
CA TYR A 24 15.47 22.03 -0.39
C TYR A 24 14.57 21.63 -1.58
N SER A 25 14.62 20.35 -1.94
CA SER A 25 13.64 19.74 -2.85
C SER A 25 12.29 19.68 -2.16
N GLN A 26 11.22 20.05 -2.86
CA GLN A 26 9.88 20.15 -2.27
C GLN A 26 9.20 18.79 -2.15
N ILE A 27 9.46 17.91 -3.12
CA ILE A 27 8.85 16.58 -3.24
C ILE A 27 9.95 15.53 -3.22
N LYS A 28 9.72 14.45 -2.46
CA LYS A 28 10.61 13.29 -2.36
C LYS A 28 9.91 12.08 -2.96
N VAL A 29 10.55 11.45 -3.93
CA VAL A 29 10.01 10.24 -4.57
C VAL A 29 11.04 9.11 -4.47
N SER A 30 10.55 7.88 -4.44
CA SER A 30 11.35 6.66 -4.49
C SER A 30 11.83 6.36 -5.92
N GLU A 31 10.96 6.58 -6.92
CA GLU A 31 11.25 6.29 -8.33
C GLU A 31 10.41 7.20 -9.24
N ILE A 32 11.01 7.68 -10.33
CA ILE A 32 10.28 8.29 -11.45
C ILE A 32 10.05 7.22 -12.52
N ILE A 33 8.78 6.90 -12.77
CA ILE A 33 8.37 5.79 -13.67
C ILE A 33 8.30 6.26 -15.12
N GLN A 34 7.79 7.47 -15.32
CA GLN A 34 7.59 8.05 -16.65
C GLN A 34 7.68 9.58 -16.55
N GLU A 35 8.39 10.20 -17.47
CA GLU A 35 8.34 11.65 -17.66
C GLU A 35 7.01 12.11 -18.28
N SER A 36 6.72 13.41 -18.17
CA SER A 36 5.59 14.02 -18.85
C SER A 36 5.77 13.97 -20.37
N LYS A 37 4.75 13.50 -21.09
CA LYS A 37 4.69 13.53 -22.57
C LYS A 37 4.14 14.85 -23.11
N ILE A 38 3.85 15.82 -22.23
CA ILE A 38 3.14 17.07 -22.58
C ILE A 38 3.97 18.31 -22.24
N ALA A 39 4.58 18.33 -21.06
CA ALA A 39 5.30 19.48 -20.53
C ALA A 39 6.79 19.18 -20.42
N ASN A 40 7.63 20.18 -20.69
CA ASN A 40 9.08 20.07 -20.50
C ASN A 40 9.42 20.19 -19.00
N GLU A 41 10.39 19.41 -18.53
CA GLU A 41 10.88 19.41 -17.16
C GLU A 41 11.89 20.54 -16.83
N ASP A 42 12.44 21.22 -17.83
CA ASP A 42 13.57 22.16 -17.67
C ASP A 42 13.24 23.39 -16.80
N ALA A 43 12.03 23.96 -16.93
CA ALA A 43 11.72 25.24 -16.27
C ALA A 43 10.21 25.54 -16.17
N ASN A 44 9.56 25.16 -15.08
CA ASN A 44 8.12 25.39 -14.85
C ASN A 44 7.88 26.40 -13.72
N LYS A 45 6.76 27.14 -13.81
CA LYS A 45 6.34 28.13 -12.79
C LYS A 45 5.53 27.50 -11.69
N LEU A 46 4.71 26.51 -12.04
CA LEU A 46 3.80 25.80 -11.15
C LEU A 46 3.98 24.30 -11.27
N TYR A 47 3.89 23.62 -10.13
CA TYR A 47 3.94 22.16 -10.03
C TYR A 47 2.69 21.68 -9.31
N PHE A 48 1.97 20.74 -9.92
CA PHE A 48 0.85 20.06 -9.28
C PHE A 48 1.24 18.63 -8.96
N VAL A 49 1.10 18.24 -7.70
CA VAL A 49 1.29 16.86 -7.26
C VAL A 49 -0.09 16.24 -7.09
N ASP A 50 -0.40 15.28 -7.94
CA ASP A 50 -1.66 14.52 -7.98
C ASP A 50 -1.46 13.19 -7.25
N PHE A 51 -1.99 13.08 -6.04
CA PHE A 51 -1.89 11.89 -5.20
C PHE A 51 -2.98 10.88 -5.59
N TRP A 52 -2.56 9.76 -6.18
CA TRP A 52 -3.46 8.79 -6.80
C TRP A 52 -3.07 7.33 -6.50
N ALA A 53 -3.96 6.40 -6.86
CA ALA A 53 -3.69 4.96 -6.80
C ALA A 53 -4.40 4.22 -7.93
N THR A 54 -3.88 3.05 -8.30
CA THR A 54 -4.40 2.15 -9.34
C THR A 54 -5.83 1.64 -9.05
N TRP A 55 -6.19 1.55 -7.77
CA TRP A 55 -7.53 1.18 -7.31
C TRP A 55 -8.49 2.37 -7.15
N CYS A 56 -8.00 3.61 -7.29
CA CYS A 56 -8.81 4.82 -7.11
C CYS A 56 -9.64 5.09 -8.38
N GLY A 57 -10.89 4.65 -8.38
CA GLY A 57 -11.84 4.91 -9.48
C GLY A 57 -11.98 6.40 -9.84
N PRO A 58 -12.24 7.30 -8.88
CA PRO A 58 -12.36 8.74 -9.14
C PRO A 58 -11.10 9.38 -9.74
N CYS A 59 -9.92 8.81 -9.49
CA CYS A 59 -8.65 9.32 -10.02
C CYS A 59 -8.59 9.25 -11.56
N VAL A 60 -9.35 8.33 -12.19
CA VAL A 60 -9.40 8.22 -13.65
C VAL A 60 -9.91 9.51 -14.29
N TYR A 61 -10.98 10.09 -13.76
CA TYR A 61 -11.55 11.34 -14.26
C TYR A 61 -10.65 12.54 -13.98
N ALA A 62 -10.08 12.61 -12.77
CA ALA A 62 -9.13 13.65 -12.39
C ALA A 62 -7.93 13.69 -13.35
N LYS A 63 -7.38 12.53 -13.70
CA LYS A 63 -6.24 12.40 -14.62
C LYS A 63 -6.53 12.97 -16.01
N GLU A 64 -7.70 12.72 -16.58
CA GLU A 64 -8.07 13.28 -17.89
C GLU A 64 -8.16 14.82 -17.82
N MET A 65 -8.77 15.35 -16.77
CA MET A 65 -8.85 16.80 -16.56
C MET A 65 -7.46 17.44 -16.38
N LEU A 66 -6.60 16.86 -15.54
CA LEU A 66 -5.24 17.32 -15.32
C LEU A 66 -4.39 17.28 -16.60
N THR A 67 -4.63 16.28 -17.45
CA THR A 67 -4.02 16.17 -18.78
C THR A 67 -4.39 17.38 -19.65
N VAL A 68 -5.67 17.75 -19.69
CA VAL A 68 -6.13 18.95 -20.42
C VAL A 68 -5.53 20.22 -19.84
N LEU A 69 -5.49 20.38 -18.51
CA LEU A 69 -4.91 21.57 -17.87
C LEU A 69 -3.41 21.71 -18.16
N GLN A 70 -2.66 20.62 -18.18
CA GLN A 70 -1.25 20.65 -18.56
C GLN A 70 -1.08 20.99 -20.05
N GLN A 71 -1.94 20.48 -20.93
CA GLN A 71 -1.92 20.83 -22.36
C GLN A 71 -2.24 22.31 -22.63
N GLN A 72 -3.03 22.95 -21.78
CA GLN A 72 -3.31 24.40 -21.87
C GLN A 72 -2.11 25.25 -21.44
N HIS A 73 -1.24 24.73 -20.57
CA HIS A 73 -0.11 25.46 -20.00
C HIS A 73 1.23 24.67 -20.04
N PRO A 74 1.63 24.07 -21.18
CA PRO A 74 2.68 23.05 -21.25
C PRO A 74 4.09 23.58 -20.99
N LYS A 75 4.27 24.91 -21.01
CA LYS A 75 5.55 25.58 -20.73
C LYS A 75 5.69 26.04 -19.27
N ASP A 76 4.58 26.11 -18.54
CA ASP A 76 4.53 26.83 -17.27
C ASP A 76 3.96 25.99 -16.12
N PHE A 77 3.15 24.96 -16.42
CA PHE A 77 2.47 24.11 -15.46
C PHE A 77 2.87 22.65 -15.68
N TYR A 78 3.35 22.00 -14.62
CA TYR A 78 3.81 20.62 -14.67
C TYR A 78 3.05 19.77 -13.66
N VAL A 79 2.50 18.65 -14.10
CA VAL A 79 1.75 17.70 -13.25
C VAL A 79 2.59 16.45 -13.00
N ILE A 80 2.72 16.10 -11.73
CA ILE A 80 3.37 14.89 -11.22
C ILE A 80 2.30 14.03 -10.57
N SER A 81 1.87 12.96 -11.23
CA SER A 81 0.97 11.98 -10.62
C SER A 81 1.79 11.01 -9.77
N LEU A 82 1.61 11.12 -8.45
CA LEU A 82 2.37 10.45 -7.42
C LEU A 82 1.54 9.35 -6.74
N SER A 83 2.07 8.12 -6.73
CA SER A 83 1.46 6.98 -6.02
C SER A 83 2.33 6.50 -4.86
N ASP A 84 1.70 6.03 -3.79
CA ASP A 84 2.35 5.32 -2.67
C ASP A 84 2.44 3.80 -2.92
N GLU A 85 1.95 3.32 -4.05
CA GLU A 85 1.99 1.90 -4.41
C GLU A 85 3.35 1.48 -4.96
N ASN A 86 3.61 0.17 -4.94
CA ASN A 86 4.83 -0.39 -5.52
C ASN A 86 4.97 -0.02 -7.02
N ALA A 87 6.19 0.32 -7.44
CA ALA A 87 6.52 0.74 -8.79
C ALA A 87 6.09 -0.26 -9.88
N ASP A 88 6.25 -1.56 -9.64
CA ASP A 88 5.88 -2.59 -10.61
C ASP A 88 4.36 -2.68 -10.77
N LYS A 89 3.60 -2.48 -9.68
CA LYS A 89 2.13 -2.39 -9.73
C LYS A 89 1.68 -1.19 -10.58
N VAL A 90 2.31 -0.03 -10.37
CA VAL A 90 2.01 1.18 -11.15
C VAL A 90 2.38 0.99 -12.63
N LYS A 91 3.56 0.42 -12.92
CA LYS A 91 4.00 0.09 -14.30
C LYS A 91 3.02 -0.86 -14.99
N ALA A 92 2.56 -1.91 -14.31
CA ALA A 92 1.59 -2.87 -14.84
C ALA A 92 0.25 -2.20 -15.17
N TYR A 93 -0.25 -1.32 -14.29
CA TYR A 93 -1.45 -0.53 -14.55
C TYR A 93 -1.30 0.36 -15.79
N LEU A 94 -0.16 1.06 -15.93
CA LEU A 94 0.10 1.96 -17.05
C LEU A 94 0.17 1.25 -18.41
N LYS A 95 0.52 -0.04 -18.46
CA LYS A 95 0.44 -0.85 -19.69
C LYS A 95 -1.00 -0.96 -20.20
N LYS A 96 -1.98 -1.08 -19.30
CA LYS A 96 -3.41 -1.21 -19.62
C LYS A 96 -4.10 0.15 -19.77
N LYS A 97 -3.70 1.13 -18.95
CA LYS A 97 -4.30 2.48 -18.88
C LYS A 97 -3.20 3.55 -18.97
N PRO A 98 -2.67 3.82 -20.17
CA PRO A 98 -1.54 4.71 -20.35
C PRO A 98 -1.83 6.13 -19.85
N SER A 99 -0.76 6.86 -19.48
CA SER A 99 -0.83 8.26 -19.08
C SER A 99 0.08 9.12 -19.95
N LYS A 100 -0.32 10.37 -20.16
CA LYS A 100 0.55 11.41 -20.74
C LYS A 100 1.22 12.30 -19.67
N LEU A 101 0.75 12.24 -18.44
CA LEU A 101 1.33 12.96 -17.30
C LEU A 101 2.63 12.29 -16.83
N ALA A 102 3.47 13.01 -16.08
CA ALA A 102 4.58 12.40 -15.39
C ALA A 102 4.06 11.48 -14.28
N ILE A 103 4.65 10.30 -14.13
CA ILE A 103 4.30 9.33 -13.09
C ILE A 103 5.51 9.08 -12.21
N ALA A 104 5.32 9.22 -10.90
CA ALA A 104 6.32 8.90 -9.90
C ALA A 104 5.72 8.06 -8.76
N VAL A 105 6.59 7.42 -8.01
CA VAL A 105 6.25 6.58 -6.86
C VAL A 105 6.98 7.08 -5.63
N ASP A 106 6.25 7.23 -4.52
CA ASP A 106 6.76 7.49 -3.17
C ASP A 106 6.40 6.32 -2.26
N PHE A 107 7.04 5.18 -2.52
CA PHE A 107 6.79 3.91 -1.81
C PHE A 107 7.06 4.02 -0.31
N GLU A 108 8.03 4.84 0.08
CA GLU A 108 8.36 5.11 1.49
C GLU A 108 7.34 6.08 2.17
N GLY A 109 6.46 6.69 1.37
CA GLY A 109 5.48 7.66 1.80
C GLY A 109 6.08 8.95 2.37
N ASN A 110 7.29 9.34 1.96
CA ASN A 110 7.96 10.54 2.49
C ASN A 110 7.17 11.81 2.20
N THR A 111 6.75 11.98 0.95
CA THR A 111 5.91 13.10 0.51
C THR A 111 4.50 12.96 1.05
N PHE A 112 3.90 11.76 0.98
CA PHE A 112 2.55 11.53 1.54
C PHE A 112 2.46 11.94 3.02
N LYS A 113 3.42 11.50 3.85
CA LYS A 113 3.52 11.86 5.27
C LYS A 113 3.82 13.34 5.48
N SER A 114 4.73 13.93 4.69
CA SER A 114 5.12 15.34 4.87
C SER A 114 3.98 16.34 4.60
N TYR A 115 2.94 15.92 3.88
CA TYR A 115 1.79 16.76 3.54
C TYR A 115 0.46 16.22 4.08
N ASP A 116 0.50 15.28 5.03
CA ASP A 116 -0.68 14.71 5.70
C ASP A 116 -1.73 14.16 4.71
N ILE A 117 -1.26 13.46 3.68
CA ILE A 117 -2.13 12.86 2.65
C ILE A 117 -2.52 11.44 3.06
N TYR A 118 -3.77 11.27 3.50
CA TYR A 118 -4.31 9.97 3.95
C TYR A 118 -5.36 9.38 2.99
N SER A 119 -5.88 10.17 2.06
CA SER A 119 -6.95 9.76 1.14
C SER A 119 -6.62 10.13 -0.31
N ARG A 120 -7.13 9.33 -1.25
CA ARG A 120 -7.02 9.57 -2.69
C ARG A 120 -8.43 9.66 -3.30
N PRO A 121 -8.64 10.54 -4.29
CA PRO A 121 -7.66 11.48 -4.84
C PRO A 121 -7.41 12.69 -3.91
N ASN A 122 -6.20 13.24 -3.99
CA ASN A 122 -5.86 14.53 -3.38
C ASN A 122 -4.83 15.22 -4.29
N GLY A 123 -4.73 16.54 -4.23
CA GLY A 123 -3.75 17.27 -5.03
C GLY A 123 -3.23 18.50 -4.31
N ILE A 124 -1.97 18.85 -4.57
CA ILE A 124 -1.33 20.05 -4.05
C ILE A 124 -0.70 20.84 -5.19
N LEU A 125 -1.00 22.14 -5.26
CA LEU A 125 -0.37 23.07 -6.17
C LEU A 125 0.75 23.84 -5.45
N PHE A 126 1.94 23.84 -6.04
CA PHE A 126 3.09 24.60 -5.59
C PHE A 126 3.54 25.60 -6.65
N ASN A 127 4.19 26.69 -6.21
CA ASN A 127 5.00 27.51 -7.10
C ASN A 127 6.45 27.02 -7.19
N ALA A 128 7.23 27.61 -8.09
CA ALA A 128 8.65 27.31 -8.27
C ALA A 128 9.53 27.55 -7.03
N LYS A 129 9.06 28.33 -6.04
CA LYS A 129 9.78 28.51 -4.76
C LYS A 129 9.52 27.36 -3.78
N GLY A 130 8.54 26.50 -4.05
CA GLY A 130 8.10 25.43 -3.15
C GLY A 130 6.95 25.83 -2.22
N GLU A 131 6.37 27.01 -2.39
CA GLU A 131 5.25 27.46 -1.56
C GLU A 131 3.97 26.75 -1.99
N LYS A 132 3.23 26.19 -1.03
CA LYS A 132 1.92 25.57 -1.25
C LYS A 132 0.87 26.66 -1.52
N LEU A 133 0.38 26.73 -2.75
CA LEU A 133 -0.64 27.70 -3.18
C LEU A 133 -2.07 27.18 -2.99
N TRP A 134 -2.27 25.86 -3.08
CA TRP A 134 -3.58 25.23 -3.00
C TRP A 134 -3.46 23.74 -2.66
N GLN A 135 -4.47 23.17 -2.00
CA GLN A 135 -4.60 21.74 -1.73
C GLN A 135 -6.09 21.35 -1.72
N GLY A 136 -6.45 20.20 -2.28
CA GLY A 136 -7.84 19.73 -2.33
C GLY A 136 -8.06 18.56 -3.29
N HIS A 137 -9.31 18.31 -3.66
CA HIS A 137 -9.64 17.28 -4.63
C HIS A 137 -9.21 17.75 -6.04
N PRO A 138 -8.45 16.96 -6.82
CA PRO A 138 -7.87 17.44 -8.09
C PRO A 138 -8.89 17.99 -9.09
N ALA A 139 -10.13 17.46 -9.09
CA ALA A 139 -11.22 17.95 -9.95
C ALA A 139 -11.64 19.42 -9.68
N ASP A 140 -11.29 19.97 -8.51
CA ASP A 140 -11.61 21.36 -8.15
C ASP A 140 -10.57 22.36 -8.69
N LEU A 141 -9.45 21.87 -9.24
CA LEU A 141 -8.45 22.73 -9.86
C LEU A 141 -8.92 23.16 -11.25
N SER A 142 -9.18 24.45 -11.42
CA SER A 142 -9.64 25.00 -12.70
C SER A 142 -8.55 25.77 -13.47
N SER A 143 -8.72 25.89 -14.79
CA SER A 143 -7.83 26.68 -15.66
C SER A 143 -7.75 28.16 -15.25
N SER A 144 -8.83 28.73 -14.73
CA SER A 144 -8.85 30.12 -14.23
C SER A 144 -7.99 30.29 -12.97
N MET A 145 -7.99 29.30 -12.07
CA MET A 145 -7.11 29.27 -10.91
C MET A 145 -5.65 29.19 -11.34
N ILE A 146 -5.31 28.28 -12.26
CA ILE A 146 -3.96 28.15 -12.81
C ILE A 146 -3.50 29.47 -13.43
N SER A 147 -4.32 30.05 -14.30
CA SER A 147 -4.03 31.33 -14.95
C SER A 147 -3.80 32.46 -13.94
N ARG A 148 -4.57 32.50 -12.83
CA ARG A 148 -4.36 33.47 -11.74
C ARG A 148 -3.01 33.25 -11.05
N PHE A 149 -2.70 32.02 -10.68
CA PHE A 149 -1.43 31.70 -10.01
C PHE A 149 -0.22 31.94 -10.92
N LEU A 150 -0.33 31.68 -12.22
CA LEU A 150 0.71 31.97 -13.22
C LEU A 150 0.99 33.47 -13.37
N ARG A 151 0.00 34.33 -13.19
CA ARG A 151 0.22 35.80 -13.16
C ARG A 151 0.96 36.24 -11.90
N GLN A 152 0.70 35.59 -10.76
CA GLN A 152 1.30 35.94 -9.47
C GLN A 152 2.70 35.34 -9.26
N ASN A 153 3.05 34.27 -9.98
CA ASN A 153 4.28 33.51 -9.76
C ASN A 153 5.10 33.42 -11.05
N GLN A 154 6.15 34.26 -11.17
CA GLN A 154 6.99 34.31 -12.37
C GLN A 154 8.28 33.49 -12.29
N ASN A 155 8.69 33.07 -11.10
CA ASN A 155 9.89 32.24 -10.91
C ASN A 155 9.71 30.89 -11.59
N ARG A 156 10.81 30.33 -12.11
CA ARG A 156 10.85 28.99 -12.68
C ARG A 156 11.83 28.11 -11.93
N LYS A 157 11.53 26.83 -11.85
CA LYS A 157 12.42 25.79 -11.33
C LYS A 157 12.38 24.61 -12.30
N SER A 158 13.45 23.82 -12.36
CA SER A 158 13.45 22.56 -13.10
C SER A 158 12.84 21.45 -12.25
N LEU A 159 12.28 20.43 -12.88
CA LEU A 159 11.73 19.26 -12.18
C LEU A 159 12.80 18.62 -11.30
N SER A 160 14.02 18.43 -11.82
CA SER A 160 15.16 17.86 -11.09
C SER A 160 15.58 18.63 -9.83
N LYS A 161 15.27 19.93 -9.74
CA LYS A 161 15.49 20.73 -8.53
C LYS A 161 14.27 20.72 -7.60
N PHE A 162 13.08 20.47 -8.14
CA PHE A 162 11.81 20.49 -7.41
C PHE A 162 11.52 19.14 -6.75
N VAL A 163 11.69 18.07 -7.51
CA VAL A 163 11.60 16.68 -7.10
C VAL A 163 12.99 16.16 -6.82
N LYS A 164 13.16 15.53 -5.67
CA LYS A 164 14.35 14.74 -5.37
C LYS A 164 13.95 13.28 -5.37
N GLU A 165 14.53 12.53 -6.29
CA GLU A 165 14.62 11.09 -6.11
C GLU A 165 15.47 10.85 -4.87
N VAL A 166 14.77 10.57 -3.78
CA VAL A 166 15.39 9.93 -2.65
C VAL A 166 15.44 8.49 -3.07
N LYS A 167 16.52 8.14 -3.79
CA LYS A 167 17.00 6.76 -3.78
C LYS A 167 16.82 6.33 -2.36
N ALA A 168 16.03 5.28 -2.14
CA ALA A 168 15.93 4.70 -0.83
C ALA A 168 17.35 4.75 -0.26
N LYS A 169 17.50 5.04 1.04
CA LYS A 169 18.62 4.38 1.69
C LYS A 169 18.33 2.89 1.51
N SER A 170 18.71 2.35 0.36
CA SER A 170 19.62 1.26 0.30
C SER A 170 20.84 1.67 1.15
N ALA A 171 20.66 1.75 2.48
CA ALA A 171 21.29 0.69 3.22
C ALA A 171 20.97 -0.54 2.38
N VAL A 172 21.96 -1.02 1.66
CA VAL A 172 22.06 -2.46 1.53
C VAL A 172 22.07 -2.95 2.99
N ILE A 173 20.90 -2.98 3.65
CA ILE A 173 20.44 -4.18 4.30
C ILE A 173 20.61 -5.12 3.12
N LYS A 174 21.73 -5.85 3.11
CA LYS A 174 21.74 -7.11 2.37
C LYS A 174 20.42 -7.70 2.78
N ASP A 175 19.44 -7.72 1.87
CA ASP A 175 18.10 -8.21 2.16
C ASP A 175 18.34 -9.45 2.98
N TYR A 176 18.02 -9.40 4.27
CA TYR A 176 18.62 -10.36 5.20
C TYR A 176 18.29 -11.72 4.63
N GLN A 177 19.30 -12.43 4.12
CA GLN A 177 19.07 -13.68 3.43
C GLN A 177 18.91 -14.69 4.55
N PRO A 178 17.69 -15.23 4.73
CA PRO A 178 17.50 -16.27 5.72
C PRO A 178 18.43 -17.43 5.37
N LYS A 179 19.16 -17.90 6.37
CA LYS A 179 20.03 -19.06 6.30
C LYS A 179 19.23 -20.34 6.46
N ASP A 180 18.15 -20.28 7.24
CA ASP A 180 17.26 -21.39 7.50
C ASP A 180 15.90 -21.18 6.82
N ASP A 181 15.20 -22.29 6.59
CA ASP A 181 13.88 -22.32 5.95
C ASP A 181 12.80 -21.60 6.74
N LEU A 182 12.99 -21.53 8.06
CA LEU A 182 12.16 -20.78 8.97
C LEU A 182 13.06 -20.05 9.97
N GLU A 183 13.01 -18.73 9.96
CA GLU A 183 13.66 -17.88 10.96
C GLU A 183 12.66 -16.92 11.59
N ILE A 184 12.79 -16.73 12.90
CA ILE A 184 11.92 -15.85 13.67
C ILE A 184 12.79 -14.91 14.49
N LYS A 185 12.55 -13.61 14.33
CA LYS A 185 13.27 -12.57 15.07
C LYS A 185 12.25 -11.73 15.84
N TYR A 186 12.55 -11.49 17.11
CA TYR A 186 11.74 -10.57 17.90
C TYR A 186 11.90 -9.13 17.37
N ASN A 187 10.77 -8.46 17.14
CA ASN A 187 10.71 -7.09 16.69
C ASN A 187 10.22 -6.20 17.84
N LYS A 188 11.07 -5.26 18.27
CA LYS A 188 10.77 -4.34 19.38
C LYS A 188 9.82 -3.20 18.99
N ASN A 189 9.51 -3.02 17.71
CA ASN A 189 8.64 -1.95 17.26
C ASN A 189 7.17 -2.33 17.52
N GLU A 190 6.60 -1.85 18.62
CA GLU A 190 5.22 -2.18 19.02
C GLU A 190 4.15 -1.59 18.08
N ASN A 191 4.49 -0.53 17.33
CA ASN A 191 3.56 0.17 16.42
C ASN A 191 3.72 -0.24 14.94
N SER A 192 4.41 -1.34 14.63
CA SER A 192 4.53 -1.79 13.23
C SER A 192 3.23 -2.42 12.74
N GLU A 193 2.64 -1.85 11.69
CA GLU A 193 1.57 -2.49 10.93
C GLU A 193 2.01 -3.87 10.42
N PHE A 194 1.04 -4.78 10.25
CA PHE A 194 1.32 -6.08 9.66
C PHE A 194 1.68 -5.91 8.18
N THR A 195 2.88 -6.34 7.80
CA THR A 195 3.35 -6.27 6.41
C THR A 195 3.80 -7.63 5.90
N ILE A 196 3.64 -7.80 4.59
CA ILE A 196 4.03 -9.00 3.86
C ILE A 196 5.00 -8.56 2.77
N SER A 197 6.12 -9.24 2.63
CA SER A 197 7.07 -8.99 1.55
C SER A 197 7.57 -10.30 0.97
N TYR A 198 7.58 -10.40 -0.36
CA TYR A 198 8.05 -11.58 -1.07
C TYR A 198 9.50 -11.36 -1.49
N GLY A 199 10.42 -12.12 -0.90
CA GLY A 199 11.80 -12.23 -1.38
C GLY A 199 11.91 -13.29 -2.49
N LYS A 200 13.13 -13.52 -2.99
CA LYS A 200 13.38 -14.52 -4.04
C LYS A 200 13.06 -15.95 -3.61
N THR A 201 13.32 -16.27 -2.34
CA THR A 201 13.20 -17.64 -1.79
C THR A 201 12.30 -17.72 -0.57
N HIS A 202 12.10 -16.60 0.14
CA HIS A 202 11.37 -16.55 1.39
C HIS A 202 10.28 -15.47 1.35
N LEU A 203 9.17 -15.80 1.98
CA LEU A 203 8.18 -14.84 2.44
C LEU A 203 8.68 -14.21 3.75
N LYS A 204 8.59 -12.89 3.84
CA LYS A 204 8.82 -12.12 5.07
C LYS A 204 7.48 -11.61 5.59
N LEU A 205 7.20 -11.89 6.86
CA LEU A 205 6.03 -11.40 7.60
C LEU A 205 6.52 -10.57 8.79
N ASP A 206 6.11 -9.31 8.85
CA ASP A 206 6.38 -8.46 10.01
C ASP A 206 5.04 -8.11 10.68
N GLY A 207 4.93 -8.31 11.99
CA GLY A 207 3.75 -7.90 12.77
C GLY A 207 3.56 -8.70 14.04
N SER A 208 2.40 -8.53 14.68
CA SER A 208 2.03 -9.29 15.88
C SER A 208 1.77 -10.76 15.58
N LEU A 209 1.98 -11.61 16.58
CA LEU A 209 1.88 -13.07 16.44
C LEU A 209 0.51 -13.52 15.92
N ASP A 210 -0.59 -12.93 16.41
CA ASP A 210 -1.94 -13.19 15.91
C ASP A 210 -2.11 -12.92 14.41
N LYS A 211 -1.59 -11.80 13.89
CA LYS A 211 -1.64 -11.42 12.47
C LYS A 211 -0.83 -12.38 11.61
N ILE A 212 0.36 -12.76 12.09
CA ILE A 212 1.23 -13.74 11.43
C ILE A 212 0.51 -15.09 11.34
N LEU A 213 -0.04 -15.58 12.45
CA LEU A 213 -0.74 -16.87 12.51
C LEU A 213 -2.03 -16.87 11.69
N SER A 214 -2.77 -15.76 11.70
CA SER A 214 -3.95 -15.55 10.84
C SER A 214 -3.59 -15.67 9.36
N TYR A 215 -2.51 -15.01 8.93
CA TYR A 215 -2.06 -15.05 7.54
C TYR A 215 -1.53 -16.42 7.11
N ILE A 216 -0.72 -17.08 7.95
CA ILE A 216 -0.16 -18.40 7.65
C ILE A 216 -1.25 -19.48 7.65
N SER A 217 -2.16 -19.44 8.62
CA SER A 217 -3.22 -20.45 8.75
C SER A 217 -4.41 -20.20 7.82
N LYS A 218 -4.47 -19.01 7.18
CA LYS A 218 -5.58 -18.55 6.33
C LYS A 218 -6.91 -18.53 7.08
N VAL A 219 -6.91 -18.02 8.31
CA VAL A 219 -8.10 -17.91 9.16
C VAL A 219 -8.28 -16.47 9.63
N ASN A 220 -9.51 -16.07 9.91
CA ASN A 220 -9.79 -14.72 10.37
C ASN A 220 -9.12 -14.47 11.73
N GLU A 221 -8.63 -13.25 11.96
CA GLU A 221 -7.91 -12.88 13.17
C GLU A 221 -8.74 -13.08 14.45
N LYS A 222 -10.07 -12.92 14.39
CA LYS A 222 -10.98 -13.17 15.53
C LYS A 222 -11.01 -14.64 15.96
N GLN A 223 -10.53 -15.55 15.11
CA GLN A 223 -10.38 -16.96 15.44
C GLN A 223 -9.06 -17.26 16.16
N ILE A 224 -8.10 -16.34 16.16
CA ILE A 224 -6.80 -16.50 16.81
C ILE A 224 -6.82 -15.78 18.16
N LEU A 225 -6.76 -16.53 19.26
CA LEU A 225 -6.71 -15.97 20.60
C LEU A 225 -5.30 -16.06 21.18
N VAL A 226 -4.62 -14.92 21.26
CA VAL A 226 -3.29 -14.80 21.88
C VAL A 226 -3.38 -13.87 23.09
N LYS A 227 -2.93 -14.33 24.27
CA LYS A 227 -2.84 -13.44 25.44
C LYS A 227 -1.86 -12.29 25.15
N PRO A 228 -2.12 -11.05 25.60
CA PRO A 228 -1.25 -9.89 25.31
C PRO A 228 0.24 -10.12 25.62
N VAL A 229 0.55 -10.83 26.71
CA VAL A 229 1.93 -11.16 27.10
C VAL A 229 2.67 -12.07 26.10
N LEU A 230 1.92 -12.85 25.30
CA LEU A 230 2.43 -13.74 24.26
C LEU A 230 2.36 -13.09 22.87
N ASN A 231 1.46 -12.12 22.67
CA ASN A 231 1.20 -11.48 21.37
C ASN A 231 2.23 -10.39 21.05
N LYS A 232 3.49 -10.81 20.94
CA LYS A 232 4.62 -9.95 20.61
C LYS A 232 4.75 -9.76 19.09
N ASN A 233 5.48 -8.73 18.70
CA ASN A 233 5.84 -8.49 17.30
C ASN A 233 7.06 -9.32 16.90
N TYR A 234 6.98 -9.91 15.71
CA TYR A 234 8.04 -10.72 15.12
C TYR A 234 8.25 -10.35 13.66
N THR A 235 9.47 -10.59 13.21
CA THR A 235 9.80 -10.76 11.79
C THR A 235 9.97 -12.26 11.56
N VAL A 236 9.12 -12.85 10.72
CA VAL A 236 9.19 -14.25 10.32
C VAL A 236 9.63 -14.33 8.87
N TYR A 237 10.70 -15.08 8.62
CA TYR A 237 11.11 -15.49 7.29
C TYR A 237 10.75 -16.96 7.13
N ILE A 238 9.99 -17.30 6.09
CA ILE A 238 9.62 -18.68 5.79
C ILE A 238 9.82 -18.96 4.30
N ARG A 239 10.42 -20.08 3.95
CA ARG A 239 10.64 -20.49 2.55
C ARG A 239 9.31 -20.48 1.81
N LEU A 240 9.28 -19.96 0.58
CA LEU A 240 8.03 -19.80 -0.18
C LEU A 240 7.27 -21.11 -0.38
N SER A 241 7.97 -22.23 -0.58
CA SER A 241 7.34 -23.56 -0.68
C SER A 241 6.65 -24.00 0.62
N ASP A 242 7.16 -23.54 1.76
CA ASP A 242 6.77 -24.01 3.08
C ASP A 242 5.73 -23.07 3.70
N ALA A 243 5.68 -21.81 3.25
CA ALA A 243 4.71 -20.80 3.67
C ALA A 243 3.25 -21.22 3.45
N TYR A 244 3.00 -22.10 2.47
CA TYR A 244 1.68 -22.65 2.15
C TYR A 244 1.44 -24.02 2.79
N ASN A 245 2.41 -24.57 3.52
CA ASN A 245 2.27 -25.84 4.19
C ASN A 245 1.35 -25.69 5.42
N PRO A 246 0.34 -26.56 5.61
CA PRO A 246 -0.54 -26.51 6.78
C PRO A 246 0.19 -26.57 8.14
N SER A 247 1.40 -27.13 8.18
CA SER A 247 2.23 -27.21 9.39
C SER A 247 3.02 -25.95 9.72
N ALA A 248 3.06 -24.94 8.83
CA ALA A 248 3.89 -23.75 9.02
C ALA A 248 3.56 -22.98 10.30
N SER A 249 2.28 -22.86 10.65
CA SER A 249 1.85 -22.20 11.90
C SER A 249 2.35 -22.97 13.14
N HIS A 250 2.30 -24.30 13.11
CA HIS A 250 2.81 -25.15 14.18
C HIS A 250 4.33 -25.01 14.32
N GLN A 251 5.07 -24.98 13.21
CA GLN A 251 6.53 -24.77 13.25
C GLN A 251 6.91 -23.39 13.83
N ILE A 252 6.13 -22.36 13.51
CA ILE A 252 6.31 -21.01 14.09
C ILE A 252 6.08 -21.05 15.60
N LEU A 253 4.97 -21.64 16.04
CA LEU A 253 4.63 -21.77 17.46
C LEU A 253 5.70 -22.57 18.22
N ASP A 254 6.14 -23.69 17.66
CA ASP A 254 7.16 -24.56 18.23
C ASP A 254 8.48 -23.82 18.48
N LYS A 255 8.96 -23.06 17.49
CA LYS A 255 10.17 -22.23 17.64
C LYS A 255 10.03 -21.13 18.69
N LEU A 256 8.81 -20.71 18.99
CA LEU A 256 8.51 -19.71 20.02
C LEU A 256 8.22 -20.33 21.40
N GLY A 257 8.27 -21.67 21.53
CA GLY A 257 7.89 -22.37 22.77
C GLY A 257 6.39 -22.25 23.09
N LEU A 258 5.57 -22.14 22.05
CA LEU A 258 4.12 -22.00 22.13
C LEU A 258 3.44 -23.21 21.49
N GLU A 259 2.19 -23.45 21.87
CA GLU A 259 1.32 -24.44 21.26
C GLU A 259 -0.06 -23.84 21.00
N VAL A 260 -0.80 -24.46 20.10
CA VAL A 260 -2.20 -24.12 19.81
C VAL A 260 -3.12 -25.15 20.43
N LYS A 261 -4.16 -24.68 21.11
CA LYS A 261 -5.32 -25.49 21.49
C LYS A 261 -6.50 -25.09 20.63
N GLU A 262 -7.06 -26.06 19.93
CA GLU A 262 -8.26 -25.87 19.14
C GLU A 262 -9.51 -26.05 20.00
N SER A 263 -10.51 -25.20 19.75
CA SER A 263 -11.84 -25.29 20.33
C SER A 263 -12.86 -24.86 19.28
N GLU A 264 -14.13 -25.17 19.48
CA GLU A 264 -15.20 -24.63 18.65
C GLU A 264 -15.97 -23.55 19.39
N VAL A 265 -16.28 -22.47 18.69
CA VAL A 265 -17.15 -21.41 19.20
C VAL A 265 -18.33 -21.20 18.27
N LEU A 266 -19.51 -20.95 18.84
CA LEU A 266 -20.71 -20.57 18.08
C LEU A 266 -20.68 -19.05 17.85
N GLY A 267 -20.71 -18.63 16.59
CA GLY A 267 -20.75 -17.20 16.25
C GLY A 267 -21.27 -16.96 14.84
N GLU A 268 -21.40 -15.69 14.46
CA GLU A 268 -21.72 -15.33 13.09
C GLU A 268 -20.53 -15.62 12.17
N ALA A 269 -20.80 -16.28 11.05
CA ALA A 269 -19.83 -16.55 10.01
C ALA A 269 -20.51 -16.56 8.64
N LEU A 270 -19.70 -16.44 7.60
CA LEU A 270 -20.11 -16.74 6.24
C LEU A 270 -19.82 -18.21 5.95
N THR A 271 -20.82 -18.97 5.51
CA THR A 271 -20.63 -20.36 5.08
C THR A 271 -20.56 -20.45 3.57
N LEU A 272 -19.54 -21.13 3.06
CA LEU A 272 -19.35 -21.45 1.65
C LEU A 272 -19.51 -22.95 1.46
N LYS A 273 -20.68 -23.39 1.00
CA LYS A 273 -20.96 -24.81 0.76
C LYS A 273 -20.80 -25.16 -0.71
N VAL A 274 -19.70 -25.83 -1.03
CA VAL A 274 -19.43 -26.36 -2.38
C VAL A 274 -20.40 -27.51 -2.64
N ARG A 275 -21.17 -27.45 -3.73
CA ARG A 275 -22.12 -28.51 -4.12
C ARG A 275 -21.74 -29.13 -5.46
N ASN A 276 -21.82 -28.33 -6.52
CA ASN A 276 -21.56 -28.73 -7.90
C ASN A 276 -20.53 -27.76 -8.47
N PRO A 277 -19.23 -27.92 -8.15
CA PRO A 277 -18.23 -26.91 -8.46
C PRO A 277 -18.15 -26.66 -9.96
N ASN A 278 -18.22 -25.39 -10.32
CA ASN A 278 -18.05 -24.88 -11.68
C ASN A 278 -17.02 -23.75 -11.63
N PHE A 279 -15.85 -24.07 -11.08
CA PHE A 279 -14.79 -23.09 -10.86
C PHE A 279 -14.18 -22.70 -12.20
N TRP A 280 -13.80 -21.44 -12.31
CA TRP A 280 -12.95 -20.98 -13.40
C TRP A 280 -11.67 -21.80 -13.46
N ASP A 281 -11.10 -21.90 -14.66
CA ASP A 281 -9.75 -22.42 -14.80
C ASP A 281 -8.74 -21.32 -14.44
N THR A 282 -7.54 -21.39 -14.98
CA THR A 282 -6.43 -20.46 -14.67
C THR A 282 -6.18 -19.46 -15.79
N ASN A 283 -7.14 -19.33 -16.72
CA ASN A 283 -7.01 -18.51 -17.93
C ASN A 283 -7.92 -17.27 -17.91
N GLN A 284 -8.77 -17.08 -16.90
CA GLN A 284 -9.70 -15.95 -16.85
C GLN A 284 -8.99 -14.66 -16.40
N ILE A 285 -8.02 -14.79 -15.50
CA ILE A 285 -7.25 -13.69 -14.94
C ILE A 285 -5.78 -14.04 -15.06
N ASN A 286 -5.04 -13.25 -15.83
CA ASN A 286 -3.59 -13.41 -15.95
C ASN A 286 -2.89 -12.07 -15.76
N TRP A 287 -2.28 -11.91 -14.59
CA TRP A 287 -1.52 -10.73 -14.20
C TRP A 287 0.00 -10.88 -14.45
N GLY A 288 0.44 -12.05 -14.95
CA GLY A 288 1.85 -12.38 -15.19
C GLY A 288 2.63 -12.63 -13.89
N ASP A 289 3.95 -12.48 -13.95
CA ASP A 289 4.87 -12.65 -12.80
C ASP A 289 4.79 -11.46 -11.83
N VAL A 290 3.60 -11.18 -11.31
CA VAL A 290 3.40 -10.24 -10.20
C VAL A 290 3.47 -10.97 -8.86
N SER A 291 4.05 -10.33 -7.86
CA SER A 291 4.18 -10.89 -6.51
C SER A 291 2.85 -10.98 -5.75
N SER A 292 1.83 -10.22 -6.17
CA SER A 292 0.49 -10.26 -5.56
C SER A 292 -0.44 -11.18 -6.34
N LYS A 293 -1.02 -12.15 -5.64
CA LYS A 293 -2.02 -13.10 -6.16
C LYS A 293 -3.47 -12.63 -5.99
N TYR A 294 -3.68 -11.49 -5.33
CA TYR A 294 -5.00 -10.92 -5.07
C TYR A 294 -5.04 -9.42 -5.41
N LEU A 295 -6.20 -8.95 -5.83
CA LEU A 295 -6.57 -7.56 -5.91
C LEU A 295 -7.88 -7.38 -5.15
N VAL A 296 -7.83 -6.70 -4.01
CA VAL A 296 -9.01 -6.36 -3.21
C VAL A 296 -9.31 -4.87 -3.44
N SER A 297 -10.40 -4.57 -4.14
CA SER A 297 -10.94 -3.23 -4.33
C SER A 297 -11.90 -2.88 -3.20
N ASP A 298 -12.60 -1.74 -3.26
CA ASP A 298 -13.62 -1.37 -2.27
C ASP A 298 -14.86 -2.28 -2.27
N SER A 299 -15.04 -3.09 -3.33
CA SER A 299 -16.24 -3.90 -3.55
C SER A 299 -15.99 -5.34 -3.97
N ASP A 300 -14.81 -5.63 -4.53
CA ASP A 300 -14.52 -6.88 -5.19
C ASP A 300 -13.18 -7.45 -4.76
N ILE A 301 -13.09 -8.78 -4.76
CA ILE A 301 -11.84 -9.52 -4.69
C ILE A 301 -11.68 -10.20 -6.04
N SER A 302 -10.61 -9.87 -6.74
CA SER A 302 -10.10 -10.66 -7.86
C SER A 302 -8.89 -11.45 -7.38
N ALA A 303 -8.72 -12.67 -7.86
CA ALA A 303 -7.56 -13.49 -7.53
C ALA A 303 -7.13 -14.33 -8.73
N ASP A 304 -5.82 -14.41 -8.93
CA ASP A 304 -5.16 -15.07 -10.05
C ASP A 304 -4.40 -16.27 -9.52
N ASN A 305 -4.77 -17.47 -9.97
CA ASN A 305 -4.11 -18.73 -9.62
C ASN A 305 -4.01 -18.95 -8.10
N VAL A 306 -5.15 -19.01 -7.41
CA VAL A 306 -5.24 -19.29 -5.96
C VAL A 306 -6.32 -20.29 -5.60
N SER A 307 -6.29 -20.76 -4.36
CA SER A 307 -7.29 -21.70 -3.85
C SER A 307 -8.56 -21.02 -3.33
N LEU A 308 -9.66 -21.78 -3.22
CA LEU A 308 -10.87 -21.30 -2.55
C LEU A 308 -10.58 -20.93 -1.09
N LYS A 309 -9.68 -21.66 -0.42
CA LYS A 309 -9.21 -21.34 0.95
C LYS A 309 -8.59 -19.94 1.02
N ASP A 310 -7.77 -19.60 0.03
CA ASP A 310 -7.13 -18.29 -0.04
C ASP A 310 -8.14 -17.15 -0.27
N VAL A 311 -9.07 -17.32 -1.21
CA VAL A 311 -10.13 -16.33 -1.47
C VAL A 311 -11.05 -16.18 -0.27
N SER A 312 -11.38 -17.29 0.39
CA SER A 312 -12.17 -17.28 1.63
C SER A 312 -11.47 -16.51 2.74
N TYR A 313 -10.13 -16.63 2.85
CA TYR A 313 -9.35 -15.84 3.79
C TYR A 313 -9.40 -14.34 3.45
N GLN A 314 -9.21 -13.94 2.19
CA GLN A 314 -9.34 -12.53 1.79
C GLN A 314 -10.74 -11.99 2.07
N LEU A 315 -11.77 -12.78 1.77
CA LEU A 315 -13.15 -12.44 2.05
C LEU A 315 -13.40 -12.27 3.55
N SER A 316 -12.83 -13.15 4.38
CA SER A 316 -12.94 -13.07 5.84
C SER A 316 -12.33 -11.78 6.39
N LYS A 317 -11.24 -11.28 5.79
CA LYS A 317 -10.62 -10.02 6.16
C LYS A 317 -11.47 -8.83 5.72
N ALA A 318 -11.95 -8.85 4.47
CA ALA A 318 -12.73 -7.78 3.88
C ALA A 318 -14.07 -7.57 4.61
N LEU A 319 -14.69 -8.65 5.08
CA LEU A 319 -15.96 -8.62 5.81
C LEU A 319 -15.78 -8.58 7.34
N ASP A 320 -14.55 -8.74 7.84
CA ASP A 320 -14.23 -8.87 9.26
C ASP A 320 -15.09 -9.93 10.00
N ILE A 321 -15.36 -11.06 9.33
CA ILE A 321 -16.08 -12.21 9.89
C ILE A 321 -15.40 -13.52 9.47
N PRO A 322 -15.47 -14.60 10.28
CA PRO A 322 -15.01 -15.92 9.87
C PRO A 322 -15.73 -16.43 8.61
N VAL A 323 -15.00 -17.17 7.78
CA VAL A 323 -15.54 -17.86 6.60
C VAL A 323 -15.32 -19.36 6.80
N VAL A 324 -16.40 -20.15 6.74
CA VAL A 324 -16.38 -21.59 6.93
C VAL A 324 -16.69 -22.28 5.61
N ILE A 325 -15.74 -23.08 5.12
CA ILE A 325 -15.90 -23.83 3.87
C ILE A 325 -16.37 -25.24 4.20
N SER A 326 -17.40 -25.71 3.50
CA SER A 326 -17.86 -27.09 3.54
C SER A 326 -17.85 -27.66 2.13
N SER A 327 -17.07 -28.72 1.93
CA SER A 327 -16.93 -29.44 0.65
C SER A 327 -16.91 -30.94 0.93
N SER A 328 -17.34 -31.74 -0.04
CA SER A 328 -17.18 -33.20 -0.02
C SER A 328 -15.78 -33.67 -0.43
N ASN A 329 -14.98 -32.77 -1.01
CA ASN A 329 -13.65 -33.06 -1.52
C ASN A 329 -12.69 -31.89 -1.24
N ASP A 330 -11.57 -32.21 -0.61
CA ASP A 330 -10.52 -31.24 -0.25
C ASP A 330 -9.81 -30.66 -1.47
N THR A 331 -9.84 -31.33 -2.62
CA THR A 331 -9.26 -30.78 -3.86
C THR A 331 -10.02 -29.54 -4.34
N TYR A 332 -11.32 -29.41 -4.04
CA TYR A 332 -12.07 -28.19 -4.35
C TYR A 332 -11.70 -27.02 -3.44
N ILE A 333 -11.20 -27.30 -2.24
CA ILE A 333 -10.77 -26.27 -1.29
C ILE A 333 -9.38 -25.74 -1.67
N ASN A 334 -8.48 -26.65 -2.07
CA ASN A 334 -7.06 -26.36 -2.25
C ASN A 334 -6.61 -26.27 -3.72
N GLY A 335 -7.45 -26.66 -4.68
CA GLY A 335 -7.19 -26.54 -6.11
C GLY A 335 -7.01 -25.09 -6.55
N ILE A 336 -6.19 -24.86 -7.57
CA ILE A 336 -5.81 -23.52 -8.04
C ILE A 336 -6.73 -23.09 -9.19
N HIS A 337 -7.35 -21.93 -9.01
CA HIS A 337 -8.33 -21.35 -9.92
C HIS A 337 -8.22 -19.82 -9.93
N ASP A 338 -8.82 -19.19 -10.93
CA ASP A 338 -9.08 -17.76 -10.91
C ASP A 338 -10.42 -17.46 -10.24
N TRP A 339 -10.52 -16.29 -9.63
CA TRP A 339 -11.71 -15.89 -8.88
C TRP A 339 -12.02 -14.41 -9.07
N GLN A 340 -13.30 -14.10 -9.16
CA GLN A 340 -13.80 -12.75 -9.01
C GLN A 340 -15.09 -12.78 -8.20
N VAL A 341 -15.07 -12.14 -7.03
CA VAL A 341 -16.23 -12.11 -6.13
C VAL A 341 -16.47 -10.70 -5.63
N HIS A 342 -17.70 -10.23 -5.79
CA HIS A 342 -18.17 -9.05 -5.12
C HIS A 342 -18.39 -9.37 -3.64
N TYR A 343 -18.00 -8.49 -2.71
CA TYR A 343 -18.17 -8.73 -1.26
C TYR A 343 -18.94 -7.62 -0.54
N LYS A 344 -19.04 -6.41 -1.11
CA LYS A 344 -19.71 -5.27 -0.46
C LYS A 344 -21.24 -5.39 -0.42
N TYR A 345 -21.82 -6.01 -1.44
CA TYR A 345 -23.26 -6.26 -1.60
C TYR A 345 -23.46 -7.76 -1.58
N TYR A 346 -24.28 -8.21 -0.63
CA TYR A 346 -24.41 -9.62 -0.30
C TYR A 346 -25.07 -10.42 -1.44
N GLU A 347 -26.05 -9.84 -2.12
CA GLU A 347 -26.78 -10.46 -3.22
C GLU A 347 -25.86 -10.73 -4.42
N PHE A 348 -24.95 -9.80 -4.75
CA PHE A 348 -23.97 -10.00 -5.81
C PHE A 348 -22.91 -11.03 -5.40
N MET A 349 -22.48 -11.01 -4.14
CA MET A 349 -21.60 -12.06 -3.61
C MET A 349 -22.23 -13.44 -3.77
N GLN A 350 -23.49 -13.59 -3.37
CA GLN A 350 -24.23 -14.84 -3.51
C GLN A 350 -24.31 -15.26 -4.98
N SER A 351 -24.67 -14.35 -5.88
CA SER A 351 -24.74 -14.63 -7.32
C SER A 351 -23.40 -15.11 -7.89
N ASN A 352 -22.29 -14.42 -7.58
CA ASN A 352 -20.97 -14.82 -8.08
C ASN A 352 -20.56 -16.20 -7.57
N PHE A 353 -20.78 -16.49 -6.29
CA PHE A 353 -20.45 -17.80 -5.74
C PHE A 353 -21.38 -18.91 -6.27
N GLU A 354 -22.66 -18.60 -6.55
CA GLU A 354 -23.58 -19.56 -7.18
C GLU A 354 -23.13 -19.95 -8.60
N GLU A 355 -22.54 -19.04 -9.37
CA GLU A 355 -21.92 -19.35 -10.67
C GLU A 355 -20.75 -20.35 -10.55
N TYR A 356 -20.02 -20.29 -9.43
CA TYR A 356 -18.99 -21.26 -9.07
C TYR A 356 -19.54 -22.56 -8.46
N GLY A 357 -20.86 -22.69 -8.28
CA GLY A 357 -21.48 -23.84 -7.64
C GLY A 357 -21.32 -23.88 -6.12
N ILE A 358 -21.08 -22.72 -5.50
CA ILE A 358 -20.89 -22.52 -4.07
C ILE A 358 -22.11 -21.80 -3.50
N LYS A 359 -22.80 -22.44 -2.56
CA LYS A 359 -23.91 -21.79 -1.85
C LYS A 359 -23.37 -20.97 -0.67
N VAL A 360 -23.73 -19.69 -0.63
CA VAL A 360 -23.29 -18.77 0.42
C VAL A 360 -24.42 -18.44 1.39
N LYS A 361 -24.12 -18.48 2.69
CA LYS A 361 -25.02 -17.97 3.73
C LYS A 361 -24.28 -17.19 4.80
N LYS A 362 -24.86 -16.11 5.29
CA LYS A 362 -24.49 -15.52 6.58
C LYS A 362 -25.36 -16.13 7.68
N GLU A 363 -24.77 -16.87 8.60
CA GLU A 363 -25.51 -17.61 9.64
C GLU A 363 -24.68 -17.79 10.91
N LYS A 364 -25.34 -18.16 12.01
CA LYS A 364 -24.66 -18.57 13.24
C LYS A 364 -24.28 -20.04 13.14
N VAL A 365 -22.98 -20.32 13.14
CA VAL A 365 -22.41 -21.66 13.04
C VAL A 365 -21.25 -21.83 13.99
N LYS A 366 -20.90 -23.08 14.27
CA LYS A 366 -19.66 -23.41 14.97
C LYS A 366 -18.48 -23.28 14.00
N TYR A 367 -17.41 -22.67 14.45
CA TYR A 367 -16.15 -22.60 13.72
C TYR A 367 -14.96 -22.74 14.68
N PRO A 368 -13.79 -23.16 14.17
CA PRO A 368 -12.62 -23.35 15.00
C PRO A 368 -12.11 -22.01 15.54
N GLN A 369 -11.69 -22.04 16.80
CA GLN A 369 -10.97 -21.00 17.51
C GLN A 369 -9.65 -21.59 18.01
N TYR A 370 -8.57 -20.88 17.72
CA TYR A 370 -7.18 -21.30 17.93
C TYR A 370 -6.60 -20.51 19.11
N ILE A 371 -6.43 -21.17 20.24
CA ILE A 371 -5.99 -20.56 21.49
C ILE A 371 -4.49 -20.80 21.65
N ILE A 372 -3.70 -19.73 21.59
CA ILE A 372 -2.24 -19.80 21.68
C ILE A 372 -1.79 -19.70 23.14
N ILE A 373 -1.05 -20.71 23.58
CA ILE A 373 -0.55 -20.82 24.96
C ILE A 373 0.93 -21.19 24.96
N LYS A 374 1.59 -21.06 26.12
CA LYS A 374 2.95 -21.58 26.30
C LYS A 374 2.92 -23.10 26.32
N LYS A 375 3.90 -23.74 25.70
CA LYS A 375 4.13 -25.18 25.87
C LYS A 375 4.38 -25.50 27.34
N ALA A 376 3.83 -26.62 27.79
CA ALA A 376 4.22 -27.18 29.08
C ALA A 376 5.72 -27.58 29.01
N PRO A 377 6.48 -27.37 30.11
CA PRO A 377 7.90 -27.73 30.18
C PRO A 377 8.16 -29.22 29.99
#